data_AF-A0A3B8M542-F1
#
_entry.id   AF-A0A3B8M542-F1
#
_cell.length_a   1.000
_cell.length_b   1.000
_cell.length_c   1.000
_cell.angle_alpha   90.00
_cell.angle_beta   90.00
_cell.angle_gamma   90.00
#
_symmetry.space_group_name_H-M   'P 1'
#
loop_
_entity.id
_entity.type
_entity.pdbx_description
1 polymer ?
#
loop_
_entity_poly.entity_id
_entity_poly.type
_entity_poly.pdbx_seq_one_letter_code
_entity_poly.pdbx_strand_id
1 'polypeptide(L)'
;MNPHDELHALTGLFDGGDRLVQSAEHVSSALTPSPYNEMLVHNHHMTVTMEEYHGSAVEVKIVDQVDRDGLYCRKIVLLTLDTAQVVQFGIVRFNFHYVTEAVRDEIVAGQTPLGRVLINHNVLRHIDLGAILRVTAGDELAGLLKMTSGGVTYGRLATIFCNQHPAVDLLEISAPLVSGGNADDRN
;
A
#
# COMPACT_ATOMS: atom_id res chain seq x y z
N MET A 1 -1.69 7.36 18.06
CA MET A 1 -2.96 7.08 17.37
C MET A 1 -3.18 5.58 17.41
N ASN A 2 -4.41 5.09 17.56
CA ASN A 2 -4.67 3.65 17.54
C ASN A 2 -4.63 3.15 16.08
N PRO A 3 -3.89 2.09 15.75
CA PRO A 3 -3.86 1.53 14.39
C PRO A 3 -5.25 1.20 13.82
N HIS A 4 -6.20 0.81 14.68
CA HIS A 4 -7.58 0.56 14.25
C HIS A 4 -8.29 1.84 13.80
N ASP A 5 -8.09 2.95 14.51
CA ASP A 5 -8.73 4.23 14.16
C ASP A 5 -8.19 4.75 12.82
N GLU A 6 -6.88 4.61 12.60
CA GLU A 6 -6.23 5.01 11.35
C GLU A 6 -6.65 4.12 10.18
N LEU A 7 -6.74 2.80 10.39
CA LEU A 7 -7.28 1.88 9.40
C LEU A 7 -8.72 2.26 9.03
N HIS A 8 -9.59 2.50 10.02
CA HIS A 8 -10.97 2.94 9.78
C HIS A 8 -11.04 4.29 9.07
N ALA A 9 -10.15 5.22 9.42
CA ALA A 9 -10.09 6.53 8.78
C ALA A 9 -9.70 6.43 7.29
N LEU A 10 -8.87 5.46 6.91
CA LEU A 10 -8.47 5.24 5.51
C LEU A 10 -9.49 4.40 4.73
N THR A 11 -10.00 3.30 5.31
CA THR A 11 -11.00 2.46 4.64
C THR A 11 -12.35 3.17 4.51
N GLY A 12 -12.68 4.08 5.44
CA GLY A 12 -13.88 4.91 5.40
C GLY A 12 -13.86 6.05 4.37
N LEU A 13 -12.74 6.26 3.66
CA LEU A 13 -12.67 7.24 2.57
C LEU A 13 -13.51 6.84 1.35
N PHE A 14 -13.78 5.54 1.21
CA PHE A 14 -14.53 4.94 0.10
C PHE A 14 -15.76 4.21 0.62
N ASP A 15 -16.81 4.16 -0.21
CA ASP A 15 -18.03 3.44 0.15
C ASP A 15 -17.75 1.94 0.31
N GLY A 16 -18.26 1.35 1.40
CA GLY A 16 -18.17 -0.10 1.63
C GLY A 16 -16.85 -0.57 2.23
N GLY A 17 -16.23 0.18 3.15
CA GLY A 17 -14.98 -0.19 3.83
C GLY A 17 -14.94 -1.64 4.39
N ASP A 18 -16.06 -2.16 4.90
CA ASP A 18 -16.17 -3.55 5.39
C ASP A 18 -15.96 -4.61 4.29
N ARG A 19 -16.19 -4.23 3.03
CA ARG A 19 -15.92 -5.10 1.86
C ARG A 19 -14.44 -5.16 1.53
N LEU A 20 -13.65 -4.19 1.97
CA LEU A 20 -12.19 -4.23 1.85
C LEU A 20 -11.61 -5.09 2.98
N VAL A 21 -11.92 -4.76 4.22
CA VAL A 21 -11.34 -5.41 5.39
C VAL A 21 -12.44 -5.96 6.27
N GLN A 22 -12.54 -7.30 6.34
CA GLN A 22 -13.50 -7.95 7.23
C GLN A 22 -13.04 -7.83 8.69
N SER A 23 -11.75 -8.03 8.94
CA SER A 23 -11.11 -7.77 10.23
C SER A 23 -9.63 -7.49 10.04
N ALA A 24 -9.04 -6.73 10.96
CA ALA A 24 -7.61 -6.53 11.02
C ALA A 24 -7.14 -6.55 12.47
N GLU A 25 -5.94 -7.07 12.69
CA GLU A 25 -5.29 -7.14 14.00
C GLU A 25 -3.91 -6.51 13.88
N HIS A 26 -3.57 -5.62 14.82
CA HIS A 26 -2.21 -5.11 14.91
C HIS A 26 -1.25 -6.24 15.31
N VAL A 27 -0.19 -6.40 14.54
CA VAL A 27 0.90 -7.35 14.82
C VAL A 27 2.17 -6.55 15.06
N SER A 28 2.95 -6.90 16.08
CA SER A 28 4.25 -6.26 16.27
C SER A 28 5.21 -6.67 15.16
N SER A 29 6.14 -5.77 14.82
CA SER A 29 7.21 -6.02 13.85
C SER A 29 7.96 -7.34 14.10
N ALA A 30 8.24 -7.66 15.37
CA ALA A 30 8.95 -8.87 15.77
C ALA A 30 8.14 -10.17 15.61
N LEU A 31 6.81 -10.08 15.56
CA LEU A 31 5.90 -11.22 15.40
C LEU A 31 5.33 -11.33 13.98
N THR A 32 5.74 -10.43 13.08
CA THR A 32 5.34 -10.50 11.68
C THR A 32 6.04 -11.70 11.02
N PRO A 33 5.32 -12.63 10.39
CA PRO A 33 5.94 -13.83 9.82
C PRO A 33 6.71 -13.52 8.53
N SER A 34 7.71 -14.34 8.21
CA SER A 34 8.34 -14.34 6.89
C SER A 34 7.37 -14.90 5.83
N PRO A 35 7.35 -14.34 4.61
CA PRO A 35 8.21 -13.26 4.09
C PRO A 35 7.67 -11.83 4.36
N TYR A 36 6.55 -11.69 5.07
CA TYR A 36 5.90 -10.39 5.30
C TYR A 36 6.72 -9.44 6.18
N ASN A 37 7.57 -9.95 7.07
CA ASN A 37 8.45 -9.09 7.87
C ASN A 37 9.45 -8.34 6.98
N GLU A 38 10.09 -9.04 6.04
CA GLU A 38 11.05 -8.45 5.09
C GLU A 38 10.35 -7.46 4.16
N MET A 39 9.13 -7.79 3.73
CA MET A 39 8.34 -6.95 2.83
C MET A 39 7.78 -5.70 3.53
N LEU A 40 7.23 -5.79 4.73
CA LEU A 40 6.40 -4.71 5.28
C LEU A 40 7.09 -3.91 6.38
N VAL A 41 8.05 -4.50 7.10
CA VAL A 41 8.65 -3.93 8.31
C VAL A 41 9.87 -3.11 7.97
N HIS A 42 9.66 -1.97 7.31
CA HIS A 42 10.74 -1.04 6.98
C HIS A 42 10.21 0.38 6.73
N ASN A 43 11.13 1.35 6.73
CA ASN A 43 10.85 2.77 6.48
C ASN A 43 11.26 3.21 5.06
N HIS A 44 11.03 2.35 4.06
CA HIS A 44 11.30 2.61 2.64
C HIS A 44 10.00 2.60 1.84
N HIS A 45 10.01 3.14 0.63
CA HIS A 45 8.84 3.18 -0.24
C HIS A 45 8.40 1.77 -0.62
N MET A 46 7.11 1.43 -0.49
CA MET A 46 6.70 0.08 -0.87
C MET A 46 6.91 -0.22 -2.34
N THR A 47 6.76 0.77 -3.23
CA THR A 47 6.94 0.56 -4.66
C THR A 47 8.30 -0.06 -4.97
N VAL A 48 9.39 0.47 -4.41
CA VAL A 48 10.74 -0.05 -4.69
C VAL A 48 10.93 -1.44 -4.09
N THR A 49 10.45 -1.66 -2.87
CA THR A 49 10.55 -2.97 -2.22
C THR A 49 9.73 -4.05 -2.94
N MET A 50 8.55 -3.70 -3.48
CA MET A 50 7.76 -4.60 -4.32
C MET A 50 8.49 -4.96 -5.61
N GLU A 51 9.12 -3.97 -6.27
CA GLU A 51 9.89 -4.23 -7.48
C GLU A 51 11.08 -5.17 -7.23
N GLU A 52 11.80 -4.94 -6.13
CA GLU A 52 12.94 -5.77 -5.72
C GLU A 52 12.51 -7.20 -5.40
N TYR A 53 11.43 -7.37 -4.62
CA TYR A 53 10.94 -8.69 -4.22
C TYR A 53 10.38 -9.51 -5.40
N HIS A 54 9.64 -8.86 -6.30
CA HIS A 54 9.05 -9.52 -7.45
C HIS A 54 10.01 -9.58 -8.66
N GLY A 55 11.17 -8.94 -8.58
CA GLY A 55 12.14 -8.87 -9.69
C GLY A 55 11.58 -8.20 -10.95
N SER A 56 10.55 -7.37 -10.81
CA SER A 56 9.78 -6.78 -11.92
C SER A 56 9.37 -5.36 -11.56
N ALA A 57 9.54 -4.43 -12.49
CA ALA A 57 9.01 -3.07 -12.33
C ALA A 57 7.48 -3.13 -12.16
N VAL A 58 6.90 -2.19 -11.41
CA VAL A 58 5.46 -2.15 -11.16
C VAL A 58 4.79 -0.93 -11.77
N GLU A 59 3.58 -1.12 -12.28
CA GLU A 59 2.67 -0.06 -12.68
C GLU A 59 1.56 0.13 -11.64
N VAL A 60 1.00 1.33 -11.61
CA VAL A 60 -0.14 1.66 -10.76
C VAL A 60 -1.42 1.67 -11.57
N LYS A 61 -2.48 1.08 -11.02
CA LYS A 61 -3.84 1.21 -11.53
C LYS A 61 -4.74 1.82 -10.47
N ILE A 62 -5.37 2.95 -10.81
CA ILE A 62 -6.39 3.57 -9.97
C ILE A 62 -7.67 2.75 -10.06
N VAL A 63 -8.15 2.30 -8.91
CA VAL A 63 -9.41 1.58 -8.73
C VAL A 63 -10.53 2.57 -8.49
N ASP A 64 -10.27 3.57 -7.64
CA ASP A 64 -11.23 4.62 -7.28
C ASP A 64 -10.47 5.86 -6.77
N GLN A 65 -11.09 7.03 -6.86
CA GLN A 65 -10.53 8.28 -6.38
C GLN A 65 -11.62 9.26 -5.92
N VAL A 66 -11.33 10.01 -4.87
CA VAL A 66 -12.24 11.01 -4.31
C VAL A 66 -11.45 12.17 -3.72
N ASP A 67 -11.98 13.38 -3.86
CA ASP A 67 -11.52 14.54 -3.11
C ASP A 67 -12.41 14.72 -1.87
N ARG A 68 -11.81 14.68 -0.67
CA ARG A 68 -12.50 14.86 0.61
C ARG A 68 -11.77 15.87 1.47
N ASP A 69 -12.45 16.93 1.89
CA ASP A 69 -11.91 17.96 2.79
C ASP A 69 -10.58 18.58 2.34
N GLY A 70 -10.40 18.73 1.02
CA GLY A 70 -9.16 19.26 0.43
C GLY A 70 -8.01 18.26 0.37
N LEU A 71 -8.26 16.99 0.71
CA LEU A 71 -7.33 15.88 0.56
C LEU A 71 -7.70 15.05 -0.68
N TYR A 72 -6.67 14.68 -1.42
CA TYR A 72 -6.78 13.79 -2.57
C TYR A 72 -6.63 12.35 -2.11
N CYS A 73 -7.68 11.56 -2.27
CA CYS A 73 -7.73 10.18 -1.83
C CYS A 73 -7.84 9.25 -3.04
N ARG A 74 -7.02 8.20 -3.08
CA ARG A 74 -7.13 7.18 -4.12
C ARG A 74 -6.94 5.78 -3.59
N LYS A 75 -7.69 4.87 -4.18
CA LYS A 75 -7.59 3.42 -4.03
C LYS A 75 -6.89 2.89 -5.26
N ILE A 76 -5.82 2.12 -5.08
CA ILE A 76 -4.96 1.63 -6.15
C ILE A 76 -4.68 0.15 -6.00
N VAL A 77 -4.24 -0.45 -7.10
CA VAL A 77 -3.45 -1.68 -7.08
C VAL A 77 -2.12 -1.45 -7.80
N LEU A 78 -1.08 -2.15 -7.37
CA LEU A 78 0.17 -2.27 -8.12
C LEU A 78 0.18 -3.59 -8.86
N LEU A 79 0.60 -3.54 -10.12
CA LEU A 79 0.76 -4.72 -10.97
C LEU A 79 2.21 -4.81 -11.45
N THR A 80 2.75 -6.02 -11.55
CA THR A 80 4.01 -6.25 -12.24
C THR A 80 3.87 -5.95 -13.73
N LEU A 81 4.88 -5.30 -14.32
CA LEU A 81 4.83 -4.90 -15.74
C LEU A 81 4.95 -6.08 -16.70
N ASP A 82 5.65 -7.14 -16.31
CA ASP A 82 5.92 -8.31 -17.15
C ASP A 82 4.74 -9.29 -17.24
N THR A 83 4.00 -9.45 -16.13
CA THR A 83 2.98 -10.49 -15.95
C THR A 83 1.59 -9.94 -15.62
N ALA A 84 1.47 -8.63 -15.38
CA ALA A 84 0.24 -7.98 -14.90
C ALA A 84 -0.32 -8.64 -13.62
N GLN A 85 0.56 -9.23 -12.80
CA GLN A 85 0.19 -9.82 -11.52
C GLN A 85 -0.05 -8.70 -10.51
N VAL A 86 -1.19 -8.74 -9.82
CA VAL A 86 -1.45 -7.81 -8.70
C VAL A 86 -0.58 -8.20 -7.52
N VAL A 87 0.24 -7.26 -7.04
CA VAL A 87 1.19 -7.48 -5.94
C VAL A 87 0.86 -6.69 -4.68
N GLN A 88 0.12 -5.60 -4.83
CA GLN A 88 -0.23 -4.73 -3.71
C GLN A 88 -1.58 -4.05 -3.95
N PHE A 89 -2.36 -3.89 -2.89
CA PHE A 89 -3.47 -2.97 -2.76
C PHE A 89 -3.02 -1.75 -1.94
N GLY A 90 -3.47 -0.55 -2.30
CA GLY A 90 -3.14 0.67 -1.58
C GLY A 90 -4.30 1.63 -1.43
N ILE A 91 -4.46 2.24 -0.25
CA ILE A 91 -5.19 3.49 -0.07
C ILE A 91 -4.18 4.58 0.23
N VAL A 92 -4.29 5.68 -0.50
CA VAL A 92 -3.45 6.86 -0.36
C VAL A 92 -4.35 8.05 -0.04
N ARG A 93 -4.08 8.74 1.06
CA ARG A 93 -4.67 10.05 1.37
C ARG A 93 -3.56 11.09 1.32
N PHE A 94 -3.67 12.05 0.43
CA PHE A 94 -2.60 12.98 0.09
C PHE A 94 -3.02 14.44 0.32
N ASN A 95 -2.18 15.21 1.01
CA ASN A 95 -2.32 16.65 1.17
C ASN A 95 -1.38 17.39 0.21
N PHE A 96 -1.94 18.00 -0.84
CA PHE A 96 -1.16 18.72 -1.85
C PHE A 96 -0.47 19.99 -1.35
N HIS A 97 -0.80 20.49 -0.16
CA HIS A 97 -0.19 21.71 0.39
C HIS A 97 1.33 21.62 0.56
N TYR A 98 1.88 20.40 0.64
CA TYR A 98 3.30 20.17 0.96
C TYR A 98 4.17 19.82 -0.25
N VAL A 99 3.62 19.87 -1.46
CA VAL A 99 4.33 19.56 -2.70
C VAL A 99 4.14 20.65 -3.76
N THR A 100 5.02 20.64 -4.76
CA THR A 100 4.93 21.57 -5.90
C THR A 100 3.78 21.19 -6.83
N GLU A 101 3.35 22.13 -7.68
CA GLU A 101 2.33 21.90 -8.70
C GLU A 101 2.72 20.77 -9.67
N ALA A 102 3.99 20.72 -10.09
CA ALA A 102 4.50 19.65 -10.96
C ALA A 102 4.36 18.25 -10.32
N VAL A 103 4.64 18.12 -9.02
CA VAL A 103 4.46 16.86 -8.29
C VAL A 103 2.97 16.52 -8.15
N ARG A 104 2.14 17.51 -7.84
CA ARG A 104 0.69 17.36 -7.75
C ARG A 104 0.12 16.84 -9.07
N ASP A 105 0.47 17.45 -10.19
CA ASP A 105 -0.07 17.10 -11.51
C ASP A 105 0.31 15.68 -11.90
N GLU A 106 1.54 15.24 -11.62
CA GLU A 106 1.96 13.86 -11.87
C GLU A 106 1.25 12.84 -10.96
N ILE A 107 1.02 13.18 -9.68
CA ILE A 107 0.24 12.33 -8.77
C ILE A 107 -1.21 12.19 -9.24
N VAL A 108 -1.83 13.28 -9.69
CA VAL A 108 -3.20 13.30 -10.21
C VAL A 108 -3.30 12.56 -11.54
N ALA A 109 -2.30 12.66 -12.41
CA ALA A 109 -2.26 11.93 -13.68
C ALA A 109 -2.34 10.40 -13.47
N GLY A 110 -1.84 9.89 -12.34
CA GLY A 110 -2.09 8.52 -11.92
C GLY A 110 -1.39 7.44 -12.75
N GLN A 111 -0.40 7.81 -13.56
CA GLN A 111 0.34 6.91 -14.44
C GLN A 111 1.57 6.29 -13.77
N THR A 112 2.11 6.99 -12.75
CA THR A 112 3.33 6.60 -12.04
C THR A 112 3.00 6.28 -10.58
N PRO A 113 3.53 5.18 -10.00
CA PRO A 113 3.36 4.90 -8.57
C PRO A 113 3.85 6.05 -7.69
N LEU A 114 3.15 6.32 -6.58
CA LEU A 114 3.43 7.48 -5.71
C LEU A 114 4.91 7.56 -5.30
N GLY A 115 5.47 6.43 -4.84
CA GLY A 115 6.86 6.38 -4.39
C GLY A 115 7.83 6.83 -5.49
N ARG A 116 7.56 6.44 -6.74
CA ARG A 116 8.39 6.82 -7.88
C ARG A 116 8.27 8.30 -8.22
N VAL A 117 7.08 8.89 -8.19
CA VAL A 117 6.89 10.34 -8.40
C VAL A 117 7.71 11.12 -7.38
N LEU A 118 7.61 10.77 -6.09
CA LEU A 118 8.34 11.47 -5.03
C LEU A 118 9.87 11.33 -5.16
N ILE A 119 10.36 10.16 -5.61
CA ILE A 119 11.78 9.94 -5.89
C ILE A 119 12.25 10.78 -7.09
N ASN A 120 11.51 10.74 -8.21
CA ASN A 120 11.89 11.43 -9.44
C ASN A 120 12.00 12.95 -9.27
N HIS A 121 11.12 13.53 -8.46
CA HIS A 121 11.13 14.96 -8.15
C HIS A 121 12.08 15.35 -7.00
N ASN A 122 12.91 14.41 -6.52
CA ASN A 122 13.86 14.62 -5.42
C ASN A 122 13.22 15.25 -4.17
N VAL A 123 11.96 14.92 -3.90
CA VAL A 123 11.27 15.43 -2.71
C VAL A 123 12.01 14.92 -1.47
N LEU A 124 12.30 15.80 -0.50
CA LEU A 124 12.84 15.35 0.78
C LEU A 124 11.72 14.59 1.51
N ARG A 125 11.96 13.31 1.77
CA ARG A 125 10.95 12.43 2.37
C ARG A 125 11.49 11.58 3.49
N HIS A 126 10.63 11.35 4.47
CA HIS A 126 10.80 10.40 5.55
C HIS A 126 9.53 9.56 5.64
N ILE A 127 9.67 8.25 5.85
CA ILE A 127 8.54 7.34 5.98
C ILE A 127 8.55 6.83 7.41
N ASP A 128 7.46 7.08 8.11
CA ASP A 128 7.22 6.49 9.42
C ASP A 128 6.26 5.32 9.27
N LEU A 129 6.78 4.12 9.53
CA LEU A 129 5.95 2.94 9.71
C LEU A 129 5.11 3.09 10.97
N GLY A 130 3.79 3.17 10.82
CA GLY A 130 2.84 3.31 11.92
C GLY A 130 2.52 1.96 12.56
N ALA A 131 2.06 1.00 11.76
CA ALA A 131 1.63 -0.31 12.26
C ALA A 131 1.70 -1.40 11.20
N ILE A 132 1.90 -2.64 11.63
CA ILE A 132 1.69 -3.83 10.79
C ILE A 132 0.33 -4.45 11.13
N LEU A 133 -0.40 -4.84 10.10
CA LEU A 133 -1.73 -5.40 10.22
C LEU A 133 -1.75 -6.81 9.64
N ARG A 134 -2.29 -7.76 10.41
CA ARG A 134 -2.81 -9.02 9.89
C ARG A 134 -4.24 -8.79 9.45
N VAL A 135 -4.52 -8.98 8.17
CA VAL A 135 -5.79 -8.59 7.54
C VAL A 135 -6.54 -9.83 7.07
N THR A 136 -7.80 -9.94 7.45
CA THR A 136 -8.77 -10.84 6.84
C THR A 136 -9.47 -10.08 5.71
N ALA A 137 -9.26 -10.52 4.47
CA ALA A 137 -9.75 -9.83 3.30
C ALA A 137 -11.28 -9.94 3.17
N GLY A 138 -11.96 -8.81 3.01
CA GLY A 138 -13.35 -8.79 2.54
C GLY A 138 -13.42 -9.06 1.03
N ASP A 139 -14.65 -9.20 0.50
CA ASP A 139 -14.89 -9.59 -0.89
C ASP A 139 -14.23 -8.67 -1.93
N GLU A 140 -14.21 -7.36 -1.68
CA GLU A 140 -13.61 -6.39 -2.61
C GLU A 140 -12.09 -6.50 -2.60
N LEU A 141 -11.46 -6.49 -1.42
CA LEU A 141 -10.00 -6.64 -1.33
C LEU A 141 -9.55 -7.97 -1.90
N ALA A 142 -10.29 -9.05 -1.63
CA ALA A 142 -10.01 -10.36 -2.19
C ALA A 142 -10.07 -10.36 -3.73
N GLY A 143 -11.09 -9.71 -4.32
CA GLY A 143 -11.21 -9.55 -5.76
C GLY A 143 -10.11 -8.69 -6.40
N LEU A 144 -9.63 -7.68 -5.68
CA LEU A 144 -8.53 -6.80 -6.11
C LEU A 144 -7.19 -7.53 -6.05
N LEU A 145 -6.87 -8.21 -4.94
CA LEU A 145 -5.64 -8.96 -4.72
C LEU A 145 -5.62 -10.35 -5.38
N LYS A 146 -6.71 -10.76 -6.03
CA LYS A 146 -6.85 -12.10 -6.65
C LYS A 146 -6.66 -13.24 -5.65
N MET A 147 -7.19 -13.07 -4.45
CA MET A 147 -7.19 -14.06 -3.37
C MET A 147 -8.61 -14.47 -2.98
N THR A 148 -8.73 -15.45 -2.11
CA THR A 148 -10.02 -15.91 -1.58
C THR A 148 -10.57 -14.91 -0.56
N SER A 149 -11.88 -14.64 -0.61
CA SER A 149 -12.57 -13.88 0.45
C SER A 149 -12.45 -14.60 1.80
N GLY A 150 -12.23 -13.84 2.88
CA GLY A 150 -11.87 -14.36 4.19
C GLY A 150 -10.43 -14.88 4.29
N GLY A 151 -9.65 -14.84 3.20
CA GLY A 151 -8.23 -15.17 3.21
C GLY A 151 -7.43 -14.15 4.02
N VAL A 152 -6.28 -14.59 4.54
CA VAL A 152 -5.41 -13.75 5.37
C VAL A 152 -4.20 -13.30 4.58
N THR A 153 -3.90 -12.01 4.68
CA THR A 153 -2.64 -11.40 4.21
C THR A 153 -2.18 -10.35 5.23
N TYR A 154 -1.11 -9.63 4.91
CA TYR A 154 -0.56 -8.60 5.77
C TYR A 154 -0.46 -7.27 5.02
N GLY A 155 -0.56 -6.21 5.80
CA GLY A 155 -0.35 -4.86 5.32
C GLY A 155 0.30 -3.98 6.38
N ARG A 156 0.49 -2.72 6.03
CA ARG A 156 1.04 -1.71 6.91
C ARG A 156 0.31 -0.39 6.77
N LEU A 157 0.31 0.34 7.87
CA LEU A 157 -0.02 1.76 7.91
C LEU A 157 1.28 2.54 7.96
N ALA A 158 1.37 3.61 7.17
CA ALA A 158 2.55 4.46 7.15
C ALA A 158 2.19 5.91 6.81
N THR A 159 2.98 6.85 7.33
CA THR A 159 2.91 8.25 6.95
C THR A 159 4.18 8.64 6.20
N ILE A 160 4.03 9.29 5.03
CA ILE A 160 5.14 9.93 4.33
C ILE A 160 5.15 11.40 4.69
N PHE A 161 6.25 11.83 5.28
CA PHE A 161 6.55 13.23 5.50
C PHE A 161 7.24 13.80 4.27
N CYS A 162 6.67 14.83 3.66
CA CYS A 162 7.29 15.61 2.59
C CYS A 162 7.69 16.97 3.16
N ASN A 163 8.96 17.37 2.98
CA ASN A 163 9.46 18.64 3.52
C ASN A 163 9.17 18.80 5.02
N GLN A 164 9.33 17.72 5.80
CA GLN A 164 9.07 17.63 7.25
C GLN A 164 7.59 17.73 7.67
N HIS A 165 6.64 17.75 6.73
CA HIS A 165 5.21 17.78 7.02
C HIS A 165 4.55 16.45 6.64
N PRO A 166 3.59 15.94 7.44
CA PRO A 166 2.88 14.70 7.15
C PRO A 166 1.98 14.89 5.92
N ALA A 167 2.48 14.52 4.75
CA ALA A 167 1.83 14.82 3.48
C ALA A 167 0.97 13.67 2.98
N VAL A 168 1.28 12.43 3.40
CA VAL A 168 0.61 11.24 2.90
C VAL A 168 0.37 10.26 4.02
N ASP A 169 -0.88 9.79 4.14
CA ASP A 169 -1.20 8.60 4.92
C ASP A 169 -1.50 7.43 3.98
N LEU A 170 -1.02 6.25 4.36
CA LEU A 170 -1.01 5.06 3.52
C LEU A 170 -1.57 3.86 4.28
N LEU A 171 -2.43 3.11 3.60
CA LEU A 171 -2.68 1.70 3.89
C LEU A 171 -2.15 0.90 2.71
N GLU A 172 -1.19 0.01 2.96
CA GLU A 172 -0.56 -0.81 1.92
C GLU A 172 -0.73 -2.28 2.30
N ILE A 173 -1.46 -3.07 1.52
CA ILE A 173 -1.71 -4.49 1.77
C ILE A 173 -1.10 -5.30 0.65
N SER A 174 -0.23 -6.24 0.99
CA SER A 174 0.41 -7.12 0.01
C SER A 174 -0.58 -8.18 -0.49
N ALA A 175 -0.48 -8.54 -1.77
CA ALA A 175 -1.05 -9.81 -2.23
C ALA A 175 -0.41 -10.97 -1.43
N PRO A 176 -1.09 -12.12 -1.25
CA PRO A 176 -0.53 -13.22 -0.50
C PRO A 176 0.87 -13.61 -1.00
N LEU A 177 1.87 -13.45 -0.13
CA LEU A 177 3.24 -13.81 -0.44
C LEU A 177 3.43 -15.30 -0.20
N VAL A 178 4.07 -15.97 -1.16
CA VAL A 178 4.39 -17.39 -1.03
C VAL A 178 5.61 -17.49 -0.11
N SER A 179 5.47 -18.12 1.06
CA SER A 179 6.64 -18.56 1.82
C SER A 179 7.42 -19.52 0.92
N GLY A 180 8.69 -19.21 0.64
CA GLY A 180 9.54 -20.07 -0.19
C GLY A 180 9.62 -21.49 0.38
N GLY A 181 8.78 -22.38 -0.13
CA GLY A 181 8.92 -23.82 0.00
C GLY A 181 9.61 -24.31 -1.26
N ASN A 182 10.80 -24.91 -1.12
CA ASN A 182 11.62 -25.56 -2.13
C ASN A 182 10.89 -25.83 -3.46
N ALA A 183 11.21 -25.03 -4.48
CA ALA A 183 11.12 -25.48 -5.86
C ALA A 183 12.34 -26.35 -6.16
N ASP A 184 12.43 -27.51 -5.51
CA ASP A 184 13.34 -28.59 -5.94
C ASP A 184 12.78 -29.93 -5.47
N ASP A 185 11.63 -30.30 -6.05
CA ASP A 185 11.18 -31.68 -6.11
C ASP A 185 10.71 -31.93 -7.55
N ARG A 186 11.69 -32.07 -8.45
CA ARG A 186 11.51 -32.73 -9.75
C ARG A 186 12.46 -33.91 -9.77
N ASN A 187 11.94 -35.05 -9.35
CA ASN A 187 12.40 -36.35 -9.81
C ASN A 187 12.09 -36.54 -11.30
#